data_AF-A0A260ZRS3-F1
#
_entry.id   AF-A0A260ZRS3-F1
#
_cell.length_a   1.000
_cell.length_b   1.000
_cell.length_c   1.000
_cell.angle_alpha   90.00
_cell.angle_beta   90.00
_cell.angle_gamma   90.00
#
_symmetry.space_group_name_H-M   'P 1'
#
loop_
_entity.id
_entity.type
_entity.pdbx_description
1 polymer ?
#
loop_
_entity_poly.entity_id
_entity_poly.type
_entity_poly.pdbx_seq_one_letter_code
_entity_poly.pdbx_strand_id
1 'polypeptide(L)'
;MNSQLYFLFYLALNFLAISADFMKDELKHCENHELKCIFKHPEINSKTIKEFPKNCRTVCGFLKITENSDVTYSQLKKAFKSMLEIHGSLTIVNTNFPDIQFLSIDPIFDILNFACYGDGIVISNNSFLTADNVIRDFFIWPGINENDCQFHIENNALFDGRFICDFYPDPLVNMTVRNNLKDCTDKYPPTTTAATTTVDSKVILNGLNISDSTFYTFGLEMYEVIDGTIEIQNTKYEDLSFLRMLTTITVQNMTSLETCNINIHDNKDMRKLNFPVLKEIVNTEMGPIIINLENLHPDFCLTLDEIIMFMEQKVSFRKIDAKLCEPITTVDTRKRCTFYNLTSLESGCQIIFGDILVTYGDESFVNKLSDAEFLFGTLKIENATLETTNYLYYLKYIVVLKESEYIIQYVSNNNLVGARLPSLDNIVTRNHQSRTVLIQGNPNYADSVLPRAVNKPANCSLMIETTFRTAVNYVGENCVEENSGIVAGYMLSVILVL
;
A
#
# COMPACT_ATOMS: atom_id res chain seq x y z
N MET A 1 61.68 -36.29 13.35
CA MET A 1 60.27 -36.36 13.76
C MET A 1 59.77 -35.15 14.56
N ASN A 2 60.59 -34.09 14.79
CA ASN A 2 60.17 -32.92 15.59
C ASN A 2 59.87 -31.65 14.78
N SER A 3 60.44 -31.46 13.58
CA SER A 3 60.25 -30.21 12.81
C SER A 3 58.87 -30.11 12.13
N GLN A 4 58.32 -31.21 11.62
CA GLN A 4 56.96 -31.22 11.04
C GLN A 4 55.86 -31.05 12.08
N LEU A 5 56.05 -31.59 13.29
CA LEU A 5 55.08 -31.44 14.37
C LEU A 5 55.04 -29.99 14.89
N TYR A 6 56.20 -29.33 14.98
CA TYR A 6 56.29 -27.90 15.30
C TYR A 6 55.66 -27.03 14.21
N PHE A 7 55.85 -27.35 12.93
CA PHE A 7 55.25 -26.58 11.83
C PHE A 7 53.72 -26.72 11.80
N LEU A 8 53.19 -27.93 12.04
CA LEU A 8 51.75 -28.17 12.17
C LEU A 8 51.15 -27.51 13.43
N PHE A 9 51.88 -27.50 14.54
CA PHE A 9 51.46 -26.82 15.77
C PHE A 9 51.49 -25.28 15.61
N TYR A 10 52.48 -24.75 14.88
CA TYR A 10 52.57 -23.33 14.54
C TYR A 10 51.45 -22.91 13.58
N LEU A 11 51.13 -23.74 12.57
CA LEU A 11 49.98 -23.52 11.69
C LEU A 11 48.65 -23.58 12.43
N ALA A 12 48.47 -24.52 13.36
CA ALA A 12 47.26 -24.63 14.18
C ALA A 12 47.12 -23.45 15.16
N LEU A 13 48.20 -22.99 15.78
CA LEU A 13 48.21 -21.80 16.64
C LEU A 13 47.94 -20.51 15.84
N ASN A 14 48.47 -20.37 14.63
CA ASN A 14 48.16 -19.23 13.77
C ASN A 14 46.70 -19.27 13.28
N PHE A 15 46.16 -20.44 12.93
CA PHE A 15 44.73 -20.59 12.60
C PHE A 15 43.81 -20.24 13.78
N LEU A 16 44.16 -20.67 15.00
CA LEU A 16 43.40 -20.35 16.21
C LEU A 16 43.49 -18.86 16.57
N ALA A 17 44.66 -18.24 16.40
CA ALA A 17 44.86 -16.81 16.63
C ALA A 17 44.07 -15.95 15.61
N ILE A 18 44.11 -16.30 14.33
CA ILE A 18 43.33 -15.63 13.27
C ILE A 18 41.82 -15.76 13.54
N SER A 19 41.35 -16.94 13.98
CA SER A 19 39.94 -17.12 14.34
C SER A 19 39.52 -16.34 15.59
N ALA A 20 40.43 -16.12 16.55
CA ALA A 20 40.14 -15.41 17.79
C ALA A 20 40.16 -13.88 17.61
N ASP A 21 41.02 -13.35 16.73
CA ASP A 21 41.07 -11.94 16.38
C ASP A 21 39.87 -11.52 15.49
N PHE A 22 39.44 -12.35 14.53
CA PHE A 22 38.20 -12.14 13.76
C PHE A 22 36.96 -12.06 14.68
N MET A 23 36.94 -12.89 15.74
CA MET A 23 35.80 -13.01 16.65
C MET A 23 35.59 -11.80 17.58
N LYS A 24 36.60 -10.95 17.81
CA LYS A 24 36.56 -9.97 18.91
C LYS A 24 36.24 -8.54 18.47
N ASP A 25 36.70 -8.12 17.29
CA ASP A 25 36.46 -6.76 16.81
C ASP A 25 35.34 -6.69 15.75
N GLU A 26 35.20 -7.70 14.89
CA GLU A 26 34.26 -7.70 13.75
C GLU A 26 32.82 -8.11 14.14
N LEU A 27 32.66 -9.07 15.07
CA LEU A 27 31.34 -9.54 15.54
C LEU A 27 30.84 -8.84 16.82
N LYS A 28 31.43 -7.70 17.18
CA LYS A 28 31.01 -6.93 18.36
C LYS A 28 29.52 -6.55 18.34
N HIS A 29 28.97 -6.31 17.15
CA HIS A 29 27.54 -6.03 16.97
C HIS A 29 26.63 -7.23 17.37
N CYS A 30 27.16 -8.45 17.39
CA CYS A 30 26.44 -9.66 17.77
C CYS A 30 26.46 -9.96 19.28
N GLU A 31 27.07 -9.12 20.14
CA GLU A 31 27.24 -9.42 21.58
C GLU A 31 25.91 -9.66 22.32
N ASN A 32 24.82 -9.04 21.87
CA ASN A 32 23.48 -9.19 22.45
C ASN A 32 22.65 -10.33 21.84
N HIS A 33 23.19 -11.08 20.86
CA HIS A 33 22.47 -12.18 20.22
C HIS A 33 22.61 -13.52 20.96
N GLU A 34 21.62 -14.39 20.80
CA GLU A 34 21.72 -15.78 21.26
C GLU A 34 22.94 -16.46 20.61
N LEU A 35 23.89 -16.95 21.41
CA LEU A 35 25.15 -17.54 20.93
C LEU A 35 24.99 -18.63 19.86
N LYS A 36 23.88 -19.37 19.87
CA LYS A 36 23.54 -20.43 18.89
C LYS A 36 23.10 -19.88 17.53
N CYS A 37 22.72 -18.60 17.46
CA CYS A 37 22.26 -17.89 16.26
C CYS A 37 23.33 -16.96 15.67
N ILE A 38 24.57 -17.05 16.17
CA ILE A 38 25.72 -16.31 15.64
C ILE A 38 26.50 -17.23 14.70
N PHE A 39 26.64 -16.82 13.44
CA PHE A 39 27.55 -17.45 12.49
C PHE A 39 28.95 -16.84 12.65
N LYS A 40 29.90 -17.67 13.09
CA LYS A 40 31.22 -17.25 13.59
C LYS A 40 32.36 -17.39 12.57
N HIS A 41 32.02 -17.70 11.33
CA HIS A 41 33.00 -18.01 10.30
C HIS A 41 33.05 -16.89 9.26
N PRO A 42 34.23 -16.57 8.73
CA PRO A 42 34.41 -15.48 7.78
C PRO A 42 33.83 -15.78 6.39
N GLU A 43 33.54 -17.06 6.10
CA GLU A 43 33.07 -17.51 4.79
C GLU A 43 32.30 -18.83 4.91
N ILE A 44 31.32 -19.01 4.01
CA ILE A 44 30.50 -20.20 3.88
C ILE A 44 31.16 -21.16 2.88
N ASN A 45 31.51 -22.35 3.34
CA ASN A 45 32.03 -23.45 2.54
C ASN A 45 31.51 -24.80 3.11
N SER A 46 31.88 -25.92 2.50
CA SER A 46 31.40 -27.25 2.86
C SER A 46 31.72 -27.67 4.30
N LYS A 47 32.70 -27.01 4.94
CA LYS A 47 33.03 -27.19 6.36
C LYS A 47 32.17 -26.28 7.23
N THR A 48 32.20 -24.98 6.98
CA THR A 48 31.57 -23.96 7.85
C THR A 48 30.04 -23.96 7.76
N ILE A 49 29.46 -24.34 6.61
CA ILE A 49 27.99 -24.44 6.44
C ILE A 49 27.36 -25.47 7.38
N LYS A 50 28.12 -26.46 7.87
CA LYS A 50 27.64 -27.45 8.85
C LYS A 50 27.41 -26.83 10.23
N GLU A 51 28.10 -25.73 10.50
CA GLU A 51 28.03 -24.94 11.73
C GLU A 51 27.09 -23.74 11.57
N PHE A 52 26.42 -23.61 10.42
CA PHE A 52 25.41 -22.58 10.22
C PHE A 52 24.27 -22.73 11.24
N PRO A 53 23.82 -21.63 11.88
CA PRO A 53 22.75 -21.67 12.87
C PRO A 53 21.49 -22.41 12.40
N LYS A 54 20.95 -23.26 13.27
CA LYS A 54 19.75 -24.05 12.99
C LYS A 54 18.58 -23.52 13.78
N ASN A 55 17.41 -23.46 13.15
CA ASN A 55 16.15 -22.99 13.76
C ASN A 55 16.24 -21.56 14.33
N CYS A 56 17.05 -20.69 13.71
CA CYS A 56 17.17 -19.29 14.07
C CYS A 56 16.44 -18.46 13.01
N ARG A 57 15.46 -17.65 13.44
CA ARG A 57 14.80 -16.66 12.58
C ARG A 57 15.76 -15.54 12.22
N THR A 58 16.47 -15.04 13.22
CA THR A 58 17.50 -14.01 13.10
C THR A 58 18.87 -14.65 13.22
N VAL A 59 19.73 -14.45 12.24
CA VAL A 59 21.13 -14.91 12.25
C VAL A 59 22.05 -13.71 12.27
N CYS A 60 22.98 -13.68 13.23
CA CYS A 60 23.98 -12.62 13.33
C CYS A 60 25.33 -13.09 12.78
N GLY A 61 25.96 -12.32 11.90
CA GLY A 61 27.27 -12.62 11.33
C GLY A 61 27.40 -12.19 9.88
N PHE A 62 28.62 -12.30 9.36
CA PHE A 62 28.95 -11.93 7.99
C PHE A 62 28.82 -13.14 7.06
N LEU A 63 27.83 -13.10 6.17
CA LEU A 63 27.51 -14.19 5.26
C LEU A 63 28.24 -13.98 3.94
N LYS A 64 29.40 -14.63 3.79
CA LYS A 64 30.23 -14.51 2.59
C LYS A 64 30.27 -15.79 1.78
N ILE A 65 29.97 -15.69 0.49
CA ILE A 65 29.98 -16.76 -0.50
C ILE A 65 30.82 -16.27 -1.68
N THR A 66 31.91 -16.96 -2.00
CA THR A 66 32.86 -16.55 -3.06
C THR A 66 33.12 -17.68 -4.05
N GLU A 67 34.05 -17.49 -4.98
CA GLU A 67 34.59 -18.55 -5.84
C GLU A 67 35.20 -19.72 -5.07
N ASN A 68 35.60 -19.50 -3.81
CA ASN A 68 36.21 -20.51 -2.94
C ASN A 68 35.16 -21.34 -2.17
N SER A 69 33.89 -20.95 -2.24
CA SER A 69 32.78 -21.62 -1.58
C SER A 69 32.40 -22.90 -2.34
N ASP A 70 32.84 -24.06 -1.86
CA ASP A 70 32.53 -25.39 -2.43
C ASP A 70 31.14 -25.93 -2.02
N VAL A 71 30.15 -25.03 -1.88
CA VAL A 71 28.77 -25.35 -1.51
C VAL A 71 27.83 -25.32 -2.70
N THR A 72 26.92 -26.27 -2.75
CA THR A 72 25.86 -26.31 -3.75
C THR A 72 24.69 -25.42 -3.36
N TYR A 73 23.92 -24.98 -4.35
CA TYR A 73 22.68 -24.23 -4.17
C TYR A 73 21.72 -24.90 -3.17
N SER A 74 21.56 -26.23 -3.28
CA SER A 74 20.69 -27.02 -2.38
C SER A 74 21.20 -27.03 -0.93
N GLN A 75 22.52 -27.03 -0.72
CA GLN A 75 23.09 -26.94 0.62
C GLN A 75 22.83 -25.57 1.26
N LEU A 76 22.97 -24.49 0.49
CA LEU A 76 22.63 -23.13 0.95
C LEU A 76 21.14 -23.03 1.29
N LYS A 77 20.26 -23.44 0.38
CA LYS A 77 18.81 -23.40 0.58
C LYS A 77 18.36 -24.19 1.81
N LYS A 78 19.01 -25.32 2.06
CA LYS A 78 18.74 -26.13 3.26
C LYS A 78 19.24 -25.44 4.53
N ALA A 79 20.41 -24.81 4.50
CA ALA A 79 21.00 -24.13 5.65
C ALA A 79 20.18 -22.88 6.04
N PHE A 80 19.75 -22.09 5.05
CA PHE A 80 19.09 -20.80 5.26
C PHE A 80 17.56 -20.89 5.43
N LYS A 81 16.98 -22.10 5.40
CA LYS A 81 15.53 -22.32 5.39
C LYS A 81 14.77 -21.59 6.53
N SER A 82 15.39 -21.44 7.70
CA SER A 82 14.75 -20.80 8.86
C SER A 82 15.13 -19.34 9.06
N MET A 83 16.14 -18.85 8.34
CA MET A 83 16.66 -17.50 8.49
C MET A 83 15.81 -16.54 7.65
N LEU A 84 15.17 -15.59 8.34
CA LEU A 84 14.31 -14.54 7.75
C LEU A 84 14.85 -13.13 8.07
N GLU A 85 15.95 -13.06 8.81
CA GLU A 85 16.60 -11.81 9.20
C GLU A 85 18.12 -12.03 9.36
N ILE A 86 18.91 -11.12 8.79
CA ILE A 86 20.37 -11.09 8.89
C ILE A 86 20.80 -9.85 9.68
N HIS A 87 21.56 -10.04 10.75
CA HIS A 87 22.26 -8.98 11.47
C HIS A 87 23.73 -9.07 11.08
N GLY A 88 24.18 -8.25 10.13
CA GLY A 88 25.51 -8.38 9.55
C GLY A 88 25.57 -7.93 8.09
N SER A 89 26.36 -8.66 7.30
CA SER A 89 26.59 -8.42 5.87
C SER A 89 26.26 -9.65 5.03
N LEU A 90 25.96 -9.43 3.75
CA LEU A 90 25.83 -10.48 2.74
C LEU A 90 26.77 -10.17 1.57
N THR A 91 27.71 -11.06 1.31
CA THR A 91 28.65 -10.95 0.18
C THR A 91 28.53 -12.17 -0.71
N ILE A 92 28.17 -11.99 -1.97
CA ILE A 92 28.08 -13.04 -2.99
C ILE A 92 28.91 -12.60 -4.19
N VAL A 93 30.11 -13.16 -4.34
CA VAL A 93 31.06 -12.70 -5.36
C VAL A 93 31.67 -13.83 -6.16
N ASN A 94 31.90 -13.61 -7.46
CA ASN A 94 32.55 -14.59 -8.34
C ASN A 94 31.90 -16.00 -8.34
N THR A 95 30.59 -16.08 -8.11
CA THR A 95 29.88 -17.36 -8.09
C THR A 95 29.24 -17.70 -9.44
N ASN A 96 28.83 -18.96 -9.57
CA ASN A 96 28.08 -19.45 -10.74
C ASN A 96 26.59 -19.69 -10.44
N PHE A 97 26.04 -19.06 -9.40
CA PHE A 97 24.62 -19.20 -9.08
C PHE A 97 23.76 -18.36 -10.06
N PRO A 98 22.66 -18.92 -10.59
CA PRO A 98 21.78 -18.20 -11.51
C PRO A 98 20.88 -17.17 -10.82
N ASP A 99 20.66 -17.37 -9.53
CA ASP A 99 19.77 -16.62 -8.64
C ASP A 99 20.23 -16.82 -7.19
N ILE A 100 19.64 -16.07 -6.25
CA ILE A 100 19.88 -16.10 -4.82
C ILE A 100 18.65 -16.60 -4.02
N GLN A 101 17.70 -17.28 -4.65
CA GLN A 101 16.49 -17.86 -4.00
C GLN A 101 16.79 -19.06 -3.08
N PHE A 102 18.06 -19.27 -2.75
CA PHE A 102 18.48 -20.05 -1.60
C PHE A 102 18.31 -19.28 -0.28
N LEU A 103 18.17 -17.95 -0.32
CA LEU A 103 17.72 -17.13 0.80
C LEU A 103 16.20 -17.30 0.99
N SER A 104 15.74 -17.24 2.24
CA SER A 104 14.32 -17.40 2.57
C SER A 104 13.68 -16.02 2.80
N ILE A 105 12.47 -15.85 2.27
CA ILE A 105 11.62 -14.66 2.47
C ILE A 105 10.58 -14.95 3.56
N ASP A 106 10.27 -13.97 4.40
CA ASP A 106 9.21 -14.09 5.41
C ASP A 106 7.84 -14.16 4.72
N PRO A 107 7.06 -15.25 4.86
CA PRO A 107 5.82 -15.45 4.11
C PRO A 107 4.65 -14.57 4.58
N ILE A 108 4.83 -13.81 5.68
CA ILE A 108 3.81 -12.90 6.19
C ILE A 108 4.03 -11.49 5.64
N PHE A 109 5.28 -11.08 5.50
CA PHE A 109 5.66 -9.73 5.12
C PHE A 109 6.25 -9.64 3.71
N ASP A 110 6.49 -10.78 3.06
CA ASP A 110 7.14 -10.90 1.75
C ASP A 110 8.49 -10.17 1.67
N ILE A 111 9.26 -10.16 2.77
CA ILE A 111 10.59 -9.54 2.86
C ILE A 111 11.64 -10.42 3.55
N LEU A 112 12.92 -10.13 3.29
CA LEU A 112 14.07 -10.57 4.09
C LEU A 112 14.67 -9.36 4.81
N ASN A 113 14.68 -9.40 6.15
CA ASN A 113 15.15 -8.28 6.96
C ASN A 113 16.69 -8.27 7.05
N PHE A 114 17.27 -7.07 6.94
CA PHE A 114 18.70 -6.84 7.11
C PHE A 114 18.93 -5.74 8.15
N ALA A 115 19.49 -6.08 9.31
CA ALA A 115 20.14 -5.09 10.17
C ALA A 115 21.62 -5.00 9.74
N CYS A 116 21.95 -3.91 9.05
CA CYS A 116 23.15 -3.84 8.24
C CYS A 116 24.39 -3.46 9.07
N TYR A 117 25.46 -4.27 8.96
CA TYR A 117 26.77 -4.01 9.57
C TYR A 117 27.89 -4.44 8.61
N GLY A 118 29.07 -3.84 8.74
CA GLY A 118 30.26 -4.21 7.95
C GLY A 118 30.13 -3.79 6.48
N ASP A 119 30.51 -4.68 5.55
CA ASP A 119 30.49 -4.41 4.10
C ASP A 119 29.07 -4.32 3.51
N GLY A 120 28.01 -4.47 4.32
CA GLY A 120 26.62 -4.42 3.88
C GLY A 120 26.24 -5.54 2.91
N ILE A 121 25.63 -5.20 1.78
CA ILE A 121 25.18 -6.16 0.77
C ILE A 121 26.01 -5.95 -0.50
N VAL A 122 26.80 -6.95 -0.87
CA VAL A 122 27.70 -6.92 -2.02
C VAL A 122 27.46 -8.13 -2.91
N ILE A 123 26.95 -7.91 -4.11
CA ILE A 123 26.68 -8.94 -5.12
C ILE A 123 27.45 -8.58 -6.38
N SER A 124 28.61 -9.19 -6.61
CA SER A 124 29.46 -8.80 -7.74
C SER A 124 30.15 -9.92 -8.50
N ASN A 125 30.40 -9.69 -9.79
CA ASN A 125 31.12 -10.63 -10.67
C ASN A 125 30.49 -12.04 -10.75
N ASN A 126 29.18 -12.16 -10.56
CA ASN A 126 28.49 -13.45 -10.67
C ASN A 126 28.08 -13.69 -12.12
N SER A 127 28.75 -14.64 -12.78
CA SER A 127 28.71 -14.80 -14.23
C SER A 127 27.36 -15.31 -14.77
N PHE A 128 26.58 -15.99 -13.93
CA PHE A 128 25.29 -16.56 -14.29
C PHE A 128 24.09 -15.86 -13.64
N LEU A 129 24.33 -14.88 -12.75
CA LEU A 129 23.26 -14.22 -12.01
C LEU A 129 22.34 -13.46 -12.97
N THR A 130 21.06 -13.84 -12.97
CA THR A 130 19.99 -13.17 -13.71
C THR A 130 19.12 -12.33 -12.77
N ALA A 131 18.16 -11.58 -13.32
CA ALA A 131 17.21 -10.82 -12.51
C ALA A 131 16.50 -11.73 -11.49
N ASP A 132 16.59 -11.35 -10.21
CA ASP A 132 16.06 -12.11 -9.09
C ASP A 132 15.12 -11.21 -8.27
N ASN A 133 13.92 -11.71 -7.98
CA ASN A 133 12.93 -11.02 -7.16
C ASN A 133 13.36 -10.91 -5.69
N VAL A 134 14.12 -11.87 -5.17
CA VAL A 134 14.56 -11.88 -3.76
C VAL A 134 15.38 -10.65 -3.39
N ILE A 135 16.17 -10.10 -4.32
CA ILE A 135 16.95 -8.86 -4.09
C ILE A 135 16.03 -7.65 -3.88
N ARG A 136 14.87 -7.63 -4.53
CA ARG A 136 13.85 -6.57 -4.36
C ARG A 136 13.13 -6.67 -3.03
N ASP A 137 13.12 -7.86 -2.46
CA ASP A 137 12.41 -8.18 -1.21
C ASP A 137 13.31 -7.94 0.02
N PHE A 138 14.48 -7.31 -0.11
CA PHE A 138 15.29 -6.97 1.06
C PHE A 138 14.71 -5.75 1.78
N PHE A 139 14.65 -5.82 3.10
CA PHE A 139 14.27 -4.68 3.93
C PHE A 139 15.46 -4.30 4.81
N ILE A 140 16.15 -3.22 4.42
CA ILE A 140 17.44 -2.83 4.97
C ILE A 140 17.26 -1.76 6.03
N TRP A 141 17.67 -2.08 7.25
CA TRP A 141 17.84 -1.14 8.35
C TRP A 141 19.29 -0.67 8.37
N PRO A 142 19.60 0.55 7.88
CA PRO A 142 20.93 1.11 8.02
C PRO A 142 21.24 1.29 9.51
N GLY A 143 22.46 0.91 9.93
CA GLY A 143 22.94 1.17 11.29
C GLY A 143 22.95 2.69 11.60
N ILE A 144 23.23 3.03 12.86
CA ILE A 144 23.19 4.42 13.37
C ILE A 144 24.18 5.35 12.64
N ASN A 145 25.15 4.81 11.91
CA ASN A 145 26.09 5.57 11.09
C ASN A 145 25.75 5.46 9.60
N GLU A 146 25.59 6.60 8.94
CA GLU A 146 25.20 6.75 7.52
C GLU A 146 26.17 6.08 6.50
N ASN A 147 27.35 5.61 6.94
CA ASN A 147 28.36 4.97 6.10
C ASN A 147 28.48 3.44 6.30
N ASP A 148 27.78 2.85 7.28
CA ASP A 148 28.01 1.46 7.69
C ASP A 148 27.23 0.42 6.86
N CYS A 149 26.40 0.86 5.92
CA CYS A 149 25.66 -0.03 5.03
C CYS A 149 25.90 0.31 3.55
N GLN A 150 26.72 -0.51 2.90
CA GLN A 150 26.95 -0.45 1.46
C GLN A 150 25.97 -1.39 0.75
N PHE A 151 25.40 -0.98 -0.38
CA PHE A 151 24.54 -1.83 -1.20
C PHE A 151 25.03 -1.83 -2.64
N HIS A 152 25.85 -2.81 -3.00
CA HIS A 152 26.56 -2.87 -4.27
C HIS A 152 26.14 -4.08 -5.09
N ILE A 153 25.60 -3.83 -6.28
CA ILE A 153 25.34 -4.87 -7.27
C ILE A 153 26.10 -4.52 -8.54
N GLU A 154 27.22 -5.18 -8.79
CA GLU A 154 28.18 -4.74 -9.80
C GLU A 154 28.75 -5.86 -10.66
N ASN A 155 28.99 -5.58 -11.94
CA ASN A 155 29.71 -6.48 -12.85
C ASN A 155 29.05 -7.87 -13.02
N ASN A 156 27.72 -7.96 -12.89
CA ASN A 156 26.98 -9.21 -13.13
C ASN A 156 26.38 -9.16 -14.55
N ALA A 157 27.08 -9.78 -15.51
CA ALA A 157 26.84 -9.60 -16.95
C ALA A 157 25.43 -10.01 -17.45
N LEU A 158 24.70 -10.83 -16.70
CA LEU A 158 23.34 -11.30 -17.04
C LEU A 158 22.24 -10.71 -16.15
N PHE A 159 22.59 -9.84 -15.19
CA PHE A 159 21.67 -9.30 -14.19
C PHE A 159 20.99 -8.02 -14.68
N ASP A 160 19.65 -8.00 -14.73
CA ASP A 160 18.87 -6.79 -15.03
C ASP A 160 18.52 -6.08 -13.71
N GLY A 161 19.34 -5.10 -13.33
CA GLY A 161 19.24 -4.34 -12.08
C GLY A 161 18.45 -3.04 -12.19
N ARG A 162 17.79 -2.77 -13.32
CA ARG A 162 17.23 -1.45 -13.64
C ARG A 162 16.16 -0.92 -12.69
N PHE A 163 15.51 -1.82 -11.94
CA PHE A 163 14.45 -1.50 -10.98
C PHE A 163 14.93 -1.52 -9.53
N ILE A 164 16.16 -1.95 -9.26
CA ILE A 164 16.66 -2.07 -7.89
C ILE A 164 16.65 -0.72 -7.17
N CYS A 165 17.00 0.35 -7.87
CA CYS A 165 17.02 1.69 -7.28
C CYS A 165 15.64 2.30 -7.01
N ASP A 166 14.54 1.64 -7.40
CA ASP A 166 13.18 2.09 -7.09
C ASP A 166 12.71 1.61 -5.72
N PHE A 167 13.31 0.53 -5.21
CA PHE A 167 12.96 -0.05 -3.91
C PHE A 167 13.81 0.53 -2.76
N TYR A 168 14.95 1.14 -3.07
CA TYR A 168 15.87 1.69 -2.07
C TYR A 168 16.22 3.14 -2.44
N PRO A 169 15.67 4.15 -1.75
CA PRO A 169 16.07 5.52 -2.01
C PRO A 169 17.52 5.74 -1.55
N ASP A 170 18.35 6.20 -2.49
CA ASP A 170 19.78 6.55 -2.37
C ASP A 170 20.22 7.29 -1.07
N PRO A 171 19.37 8.10 -0.37
CA PRO A 171 19.79 8.74 0.88
C PRO A 171 19.92 7.81 2.10
N LEU A 172 19.29 6.62 2.10
CA LEU A 172 19.23 5.75 3.28
C LEU A 172 20.29 4.64 3.28
N VAL A 173 20.83 4.29 2.12
CA VAL A 173 21.81 3.21 1.93
C VAL A 173 22.76 3.66 0.82
N ASN A 174 24.08 3.56 1.03
CA ASN A 174 25.07 3.92 0.02
C ASN A 174 25.04 2.88 -1.11
N MET A 175 24.18 3.13 -2.11
CA MET A 175 23.81 2.17 -3.14
C MET A 175 24.57 2.41 -4.45
N THR A 176 25.11 1.35 -5.04
CA THR A 176 25.67 1.37 -6.40
C THR A 176 25.21 0.15 -7.20
N VAL A 177 24.57 0.40 -8.34
CA VAL A 177 24.20 -0.63 -9.33
C VAL A 177 24.81 -0.24 -10.67
N ARG A 178 25.91 -0.92 -11.06
CA ARG A 178 26.65 -0.58 -12.29
C ARG A 178 27.32 -1.79 -12.96
N ASN A 179 27.55 -1.68 -14.26
CA ASN A 179 28.21 -2.68 -15.09
C ASN A 179 27.47 -4.04 -15.10
N ASN A 180 26.15 -4.05 -14.92
CA ASN A 180 25.34 -5.26 -15.07
C ASN A 180 24.76 -5.36 -16.49
N LEU A 181 23.88 -6.33 -16.77
CA LEU A 181 23.18 -6.42 -18.07
C LEU A 181 22.39 -5.12 -18.35
N LYS A 182 21.73 -4.61 -17.29
CA LYS A 182 21.15 -3.27 -17.21
C LYS A 182 21.30 -2.75 -15.78
N ASP A 183 21.53 -1.45 -15.68
CA ASP A 183 21.76 -0.73 -14.43
C ASP A 183 20.64 0.28 -14.16
N CYS A 184 20.67 0.92 -13.00
CA CYS A 184 19.67 1.94 -12.64
C CYS A 184 19.67 3.13 -13.60
N THR A 185 20.80 3.46 -14.22
CA THR A 185 20.87 4.51 -15.24
C THR A 185 20.18 4.11 -16.54
N ASP A 186 20.04 2.81 -16.83
CA ASP A 186 19.32 2.30 -18.00
C ASP A 186 17.79 2.34 -17.84
N LYS A 187 17.29 2.84 -16.69
CA LYS A 187 15.88 3.18 -16.46
C LYS A 187 15.46 4.42 -17.27
N TYR A 188 16.39 5.33 -17.56
CA TYR A 188 16.13 6.57 -18.29
C TYR A 188 16.98 6.60 -19.57
N PRO A 189 16.38 6.57 -20.78
CA PRO A 189 17.16 6.93 -21.96
C PRO A 189 17.64 8.38 -21.83
N PRO A 190 18.84 8.74 -22.33
CA PRO A 190 19.19 10.14 -22.49
C PRO A 190 18.06 10.79 -23.29
N THR A 191 17.53 11.89 -22.76
CA THR A 191 16.45 12.68 -23.33
C THR A 191 16.80 13.17 -24.73
N THR A 192 16.58 12.35 -25.75
CA THR A 192 16.45 12.75 -27.15
C THR A 192 15.92 11.58 -27.98
N THR A 193 14.69 11.76 -28.48
CA THR A 193 14.18 11.25 -29.76
C THR A 193 14.33 9.78 -30.14
N ALA A 194 13.16 9.20 -30.42
CA ALA A 194 12.88 8.06 -31.30
C ALA A 194 13.07 6.66 -30.72
N ALA A 195 11.93 5.95 -30.74
CA ALA A 195 11.73 4.56 -30.41
C ALA A 195 12.71 3.62 -31.12
N THR A 196 13.26 2.68 -30.35
CA THR A 196 13.73 1.38 -30.86
C THR A 196 13.22 0.29 -29.92
N THR A 197 12.27 -0.47 -30.44
CA THR A 197 11.65 -1.68 -29.87
C THR A 197 12.66 -2.81 -29.69
N THR A 198 12.62 -3.51 -28.55
CA THR A 198 12.32 -4.97 -28.47
C THR A 198 12.26 -5.50 -27.02
N VAL A 199 11.27 -6.37 -26.79
CA VAL A 199 10.98 -7.29 -25.65
C VAL A 199 10.03 -6.78 -24.54
N ASP A 200 8.76 -7.19 -24.67
CA ASP A 200 7.76 -7.49 -23.63
C ASP A 200 7.78 -6.70 -22.31
N SER A 201 7.47 -5.41 -22.34
CA SER A 201 6.90 -4.76 -21.17
C SER A 201 5.64 -4.02 -21.57
N LYS A 202 4.48 -4.68 -21.43
CA LYS A 202 3.15 -4.04 -21.46
C LYS A 202 2.92 -3.20 -20.20
N VAL A 203 3.96 -2.55 -19.69
CA VAL A 203 3.98 -1.76 -18.46
C VAL A 203 4.50 -0.36 -18.80
N ILE A 204 3.74 0.66 -18.41
CA ILE A 204 4.19 2.06 -18.40
C ILE A 204 4.77 2.31 -17.00
N LEU A 205 6.05 2.65 -16.93
CA LEU A 205 6.76 2.89 -15.68
C LEU A 205 6.86 4.39 -15.40
N ASN A 206 6.88 4.75 -14.13
CA ASN A 206 6.84 6.14 -13.63
C ASN A 206 5.54 6.87 -13.98
N GLY A 207 4.45 6.13 -14.13
CA GLY A 207 3.14 6.70 -14.36
C GLY A 207 2.93 7.25 -15.78
N LEU A 208 1.89 8.06 -15.94
CA LEU A 208 1.49 8.63 -17.21
C LEU A 208 1.25 10.12 -17.05
N ASN A 209 1.97 10.96 -17.79
CA ASN A 209 1.77 12.41 -17.77
C ASN A 209 1.41 12.92 -19.17
N ILE A 210 0.20 13.46 -19.31
CA ILE A 210 -0.33 14.03 -20.54
C ILE A 210 -0.85 15.43 -20.22
N SER A 211 -0.11 16.45 -20.63
CA SER A 211 -0.40 17.85 -20.25
C SER A 211 -0.85 18.76 -21.40
N ASP A 212 -0.99 18.22 -22.62
CA ASP A 212 -1.58 18.95 -23.74
C ASP A 212 -2.19 18.02 -24.82
N SER A 213 -2.95 18.62 -25.74
CA SER A 213 -3.60 17.91 -26.86
C SER A 213 -2.68 17.47 -28.01
N THR A 214 -1.38 17.74 -27.92
CA THR A 214 -0.39 17.33 -28.95
C THR A 214 0.27 15.99 -28.63
N PHE A 215 0.03 15.46 -27.42
CA PHE A 215 0.51 14.15 -27.00
C PHE A 215 0.05 13.06 -27.96
N TYR A 216 0.98 12.21 -28.41
CA TYR A 216 0.68 11.14 -29.35
C TYR A 216 0.25 9.89 -28.59
N THR A 217 -1.05 9.57 -28.58
CA THR A 217 -1.61 8.42 -27.84
C THR A 217 -1.44 7.08 -28.54
N PHE A 218 -0.99 7.09 -29.81
CA PHE A 218 -0.75 5.87 -30.58
C PHE A 218 0.37 5.04 -29.93
N GLY A 219 0.12 3.75 -29.75
CA GLY A 219 0.98 2.82 -29.04
C GLY A 219 0.63 2.68 -27.55
N LEU A 220 -0.24 3.52 -26.97
CA LEU A 220 -0.69 3.33 -25.60
C LEU A 220 -1.67 2.16 -25.46
N GLU A 221 -2.28 1.73 -26.56
CA GLU A 221 -3.33 0.72 -26.58
C GLU A 221 -2.85 -0.71 -26.31
N MET A 222 -1.54 -0.94 -26.20
CA MET A 222 -0.93 -2.24 -25.92
C MET A 222 -0.50 -2.42 -24.46
N TYR A 223 -0.53 -1.36 -23.66
CA TYR A 223 -0.08 -1.41 -22.27
C TYR A 223 -1.19 -1.95 -21.36
N GLU A 224 -0.81 -2.88 -20.50
CA GLU A 224 -1.67 -3.58 -19.54
C GLU A 224 -1.51 -3.05 -18.12
N VAL A 225 -0.37 -2.45 -17.79
CA VAL A 225 -0.07 -1.94 -16.45
C VAL A 225 0.46 -0.51 -16.55
N ILE A 226 0.02 0.35 -15.64
CA ILE A 226 0.70 1.63 -15.33
C ILE A 226 1.23 1.53 -13.91
N ASP A 227 2.53 1.73 -13.74
CA ASP A 227 3.19 1.78 -12.44
C ASP A 227 3.69 3.20 -12.18
N GLY A 228 3.00 3.91 -11.30
CA GLY A 228 3.22 5.31 -10.96
C GLY A 228 1.97 6.18 -11.11
N THR A 229 2.12 7.48 -10.86
CA THR A 229 1.00 8.42 -10.84
C THR A 229 0.50 8.77 -12.24
N ILE A 230 -0.80 8.94 -12.40
CA ILE A 230 -1.42 9.39 -13.65
C ILE A 230 -1.77 10.87 -13.51
N GLU A 231 -1.33 11.68 -14.47
CA GLU A 231 -1.55 13.11 -14.57
C GLU A 231 -2.06 13.40 -15.98
N ILE A 232 -3.31 13.81 -16.13
CA ILE A 232 -3.92 14.12 -17.44
C ILE A 232 -4.62 15.45 -17.35
N GLN A 233 -4.14 16.45 -18.10
CA GLN A 233 -4.69 17.79 -18.08
C GLN A 233 -4.58 18.53 -19.41
N ASN A 234 -5.45 19.51 -19.60
CA ASN A 234 -5.47 20.39 -20.78
C ASN A 234 -5.49 19.65 -22.13
N THR A 235 -6.14 18.49 -22.16
CA THR A 235 -6.29 17.67 -23.37
C THR A 235 -7.63 17.90 -24.06
N LYS A 236 -7.77 17.35 -25.28
CA LYS A 236 -9.01 17.34 -26.07
C LYS A 236 -9.61 15.93 -26.18
N TYR A 237 -9.19 15.02 -25.31
CA TYR A 237 -9.68 13.64 -25.33
C TYR A 237 -11.08 13.56 -24.73
N GLU A 238 -11.99 12.89 -25.43
CA GLU A 238 -13.35 12.66 -24.91
C GLU A 238 -13.39 11.55 -23.84
N ASP A 239 -12.44 10.62 -23.86
CA ASP A 239 -12.25 9.54 -22.90
C ASP A 239 -10.83 8.97 -22.91
N LEU A 240 -10.57 7.92 -22.11
CA LEU A 240 -9.29 7.20 -22.01
C LEU A 240 -9.27 5.88 -22.78
N SER A 241 -10.11 5.73 -23.81
CA SER A 241 -10.20 4.49 -24.61
C SER A 241 -8.89 4.10 -25.32
N PHE A 242 -7.94 5.02 -25.45
CA PHE A 242 -6.58 4.72 -25.92
C PHE A 242 -5.79 3.82 -24.94
N LEU A 243 -6.23 3.66 -23.68
CA LEU A 243 -5.69 2.71 -22.70
C LEU A 243 -6.49 1.39 -22.67
N ARG A 244 -6.96 0.91 -23.83
CA ARG A 244 -7.93 -0.21 -23.92
C ARG A 244 -7.46 -1.57 -23.36
N MET A 245 -6.16 -1.76 -23.17
CA MET A 245 -5.61 -3.00 -22.58
C MET A 245 -5.24 -2.85 -21.11
N LEU A 246 -5.37 -1.65 -20.52
CA LEU A 246 -4.96 -1.37 -19.15
C LEU A 246 -5.82 -2.16 -18.15
N THR A 247 -5.21 -3.11 -17.45
CA THR A 247 -5.84 -3.95 -16.43
C THR A 247 -5.48 -3.54 -15.00
N THR A 248 -4.31 -2.94 -14.79
CA THR A 248 -3.78 -2.66 -13.45
C THR A 248 -3.12 -1.29 -13.39
N ILE A 249 -3.38 -0.55 -12.31
CA ILE A 249 -2.64 0.66 -11.97
C ILE A 249 -1.98 0.43 -10.60
N THR A 250 -0.67 0.52 -10.54
CA THR A 250 0.11 0.43 -9.31
C THR A 250 0.56 1.83 -8.90
N VAL A 251 0.36 2.19 -7.64
CA VAL A 251 0.68 3.51 -7.11
C VAL A 251 1.42 3.37 -5.79
N GLN A 252 2.23 4.38 -5.46
CA GLN A 252 2.94 4.48 -4.19
C GLN A 252 2.45 5.73 -3.47
N ASN A 253 1.72 5.55 -2.36
CA ASN A 253 1.39 6.64 -1.46
C ASN A 253 1.46 6.16 -0.02
N MET A 254 2.46 6.63 0.73
CA MET A 254 2.66 6.24 2.12
C MET A 254 1.63 6.88 3.05
N THR A 255 1.46 8.21 3.02
CA THR A 255 0.60 8.92 3.98
C THR A 255 0.05 10.27 3.50
N SER A 256 0.34 10.70 2.26
CA SER A 256 -0.08 12.03 1.80
C SER A 256 -1.57 12.05 1.43
N LEU A 257 -2.34 12.90 2.11
CA LEU A 257 -3.73 13.21 1.76
C LEU A 257 -3.84 14.23 0.62
N GLU A 258 -2.74 14.91 0.29
CA GLU A 258 -2.72 16.00 -0.69
C GLU A 258 -2.29 15.51 -2.08
N THR A 259 -1.54 14.41 -2.16
CA THR A 259 -1.01 13.93 -3.44
C THR A 259 -2.01 12.98 -4.09
N CYS A 260 -2.48 13.32 -5.28
CA CYS A 260 -3.38 12.44 -6.05
C CYS A 260 -2.55 11.41 -6.82
N ASN A 261 -2.96 10.14 -6.71
CA ASN A 261 -2.37 9.05 -7.48
C ASN A 261 -2.82 9.07 -8.94
N ILE A 262 -4.09 9.43 -9.16
CA ILE A 262 -4.67 9.66 -10.48
C ILE A 262 -5.29 11.05 -10.46
N ASN A 263 -4.71 11.98 -11.18
CA ASN A 263 -5.12 13.36 -11.26
C ASN A 263 -5.52 13.69 -12.70
N ILE A 264 -6.83 13.78 -12.94
CA ILE A 264 -7.41 14.10 -14.24
C ILE A 264 -8.18 15.40 -14.08
N HIS A 265 -7.65 16.48 -14.65
CA HIS A 265 -8.26 17.79 -14.49
C HIS A 265 -8.15 18.69 -15.71
N ASP A 266 -9.00 19.72 -15.79
CA ASP A 266 -8.96 20.72 -16.87
C ASP A 266 -9.12 20.13 -18.29
N ASN A 267 -9.79 18.98 -18.43
CA ASN A 267 -10.08 18.33 -19.70
C ASN A 267 -11.54 18.57 -20.10
N LYS A 268 -11.82 19.74 -20.69
CA LYS A 268 -13.18 20.22 -20.95
C LYS A 268 -13.97 19.39 -21.96
N ASP A 269 -13.31 18.62 -22.81
CA ASP A 269 -13.95 17.74 -23.80
C ASP A 269 -14.20 16.33 -23.25
N MET A 270 -13.62 15.98 -22.09
CA MET A 270 -13.70 14.64 -21.51
C MET A 270 -15.08 14.36 -20.91
N ARG A 271 -15.80 13.39 -21.47
CA ARG A 271 -17.17 13.01 -21.10
C ARG A 271 -17.26 11.68 -20.34
N LYS A 272 -16.23 10.83 -20.42
CA LYS A 272 -16.18 9.52 -19.74
C LYS A 272 -14.74 9.19 -19.35
N LEU A 273 -14.53 8.34 -18.34
CA LEU A 273 -13.22 7.71 -18.14
C LEU A 273 -13.01 6.62 -19.18
N ASN A 274 -13.91 5.63 -19.22
CA ASN A 274 -13.86 4.52 -20.18
C ASN A 274 -12.56 3.70 -20.08
N PHE A 275 -12.28 3.16 -18.90
CA PHE A 275 -11.28 2.10 -18.73
C PHE A 275 -11.95 0.74 -19.01
N PRO A 276 -11.83 0.16 -20.22
CA PRO A 276 -12.71 -0.94 -20.62
C PRO A 276 -12.39 -2.27 -19.92
N VAL A 277 -11.16 -2.44 -19.42
CA VAL A 277 -10.68 -3.71 -18.84
C VAL A 277 -9.90 -3.54 -17.53
N LEU A 278 -9.92 -2.34 -16.92
CA LEU A 278 -9.25 -2.09 -15.65
C LEU A 278 -9.90 -2.94 -14.55
N LYS A 279 -9.08 -3.66 -13.80
CA LYS A 279 -9.52 -4.61 -12.77
C LYS A 279 -9.21 -4.14 -11.37
N GLU A 280 -8.06 -3.51 -11.19
CA GLU A 280 -7.57 -3.15 -9.86
C GLU A 280 -6.67 -1.91 -9.88
N ILE A 281 -6.68 -1.20 -8.75
CA ILE A 281 -5.77 -0.11 -8.45
C ILE A 281 -5.10 -0.46 -7.13
N VAL A 282 -3.79 -0.72 -7.18
CA VAL A 282 -3.04 -1.23 -6.03
C VAL A 282 -2.15 -0.13 -5.49
N ASN A 283 -2.30 0.20 -4.21
CA ASN A 283 -1.27 0.95 -3.49
C ASN A 283 -0.26 -0.05 -2.92
N THR A 284 1.01 0.05 -3.29
CA THR A 284 2.06 -0.79 -2.71
C THR A 284 2.51 -0.30 -1.33
N GLU A 285 1.94 0.81 -0.87
CA GLU A 285 2.19 1.43 0.43
C GLU A 285 0.91 1.45 1.29
N MET A 286 1.05 1.77 2.58
CA MET A 286 -0.07 1.76 3.55
C MET A 286 -1.06 2.93 3.44
N GLY A 287 -0.80 3.90 2.55
CA GLY A 287 -1.59 5.13 2.48
C GLY A 287 -2.83 5.03 1.58
N PRO A 288 -3.51 6.18 1.37
CA PRO A 288 -4.72 6.24 0.57
C PRO A 288 -4.44 6.17 -0.93
N ILE A 289 -5.32 5.50 -1.68
CA ILE A 289 -5.45 5.73 -3.12
C ILE A 289 -6.36 6.95 -3.30
N ILE A 290 -5.81 8.03 -3.84
CA ILE A 290 -6.50 9.30 -4.04
C ILE A 290 -6.65 9.57 -5.54
N ILE A 291 -7.89 9.78 -5.97
CA ILE A 291 -8.23 10.20 -7.34
C ILE A 291 -8.77 11.64 -7.31
N ASN A 292 -8.39 12.45 -8.29
CA ASN A 292 -8.98 13.75 -8.56
C ASN A 292 -9.57 13.77 -9.96
N LEU A 293 -10.87 14.06 -10.04
CA LEU A 293 -11.60 14.29 -11.29
C LEU A 293 -12.20 15.70 -11.20
N GLU A 294 -11.55 16.69 -11.81
CA GLU A 294 -11.87 18.10 -11.60
C GLU A 294 -11.95 18.87 -12.92
N ASN A 295 -12.93 19.78 -13.06
CA ASN A 295 -13.05 20.66 -14.24
C ASN A 295 -13.05 19.88 -15.58
N LEU A 296 -13.85 18.81 -15.64
CA LEU A 296 -14.11 18.00 -16.83
C LEU A 296 -15.32 18.54 -17.62
N HIS A 297 -15.76 17.84 -18.68
CA HIS A 297 -16.96 18.24 -19.40
C HIS A 297 -18.19 18.27 -18.44
N PRO A 298 -19.14 19.21 -18.56
CA PRO A 298 -20.34 19.27 -17.71
C PRO A 298 -21.24 18.02 -17.73
N ASP A 299 -21.11 17.20 -18.77
CA ASP A 299 -21.79 15.92 -18.95
C ASP A 299 -20.91 14.71 -18.59
N PHE A 300 -19.72 14.94 -18.02
CA PHE A 300 -18.85 13.88 -17.57
C PHE A 300 -19.57 12.99 -16.57
N CYS A 301 -19.55 11.69 -16.81
CA CYS A 301 -20.21 10.72 -15.97
C CYS A 301 -19.34 9.49 -15.73
N LEU A 302 -19.57 8.86 -14.58
CA LEU A 302 -19.06 7.54 -14.23
C LEU A 302 -20.20 6.54 -14.31
N THR A 303 -19.91 5.35 -14.82
CA THR A 303 -20.83 4.22 -14.80
C THR A 303 -20.97 3.67 -13.37
N LEU A 304 -22.04 2.91 -13.12
CA LEU A 304 -22.23 2.25 -11.82
C LEU A 304 -21.06 1.30 -11.50
N ASP A 305 -20.59 0.56 -12.52
CA ASP A 305 -19.49 -0.40 -12.38
C ASP A 305 -18.17 0.29 -12.02
N GLU A 306 -17.85 1.44 -12.65
CA GLU A 306 -16.66 2.24 -12.30
C GLU A 306 -16.71 2.71 -10.84
N ILE A 307 -17.85 3.23 -10.38
CA ILE A 307 -17.99 3.70 -8.99
C ILE A 307 -17.86 2.52 -8.01
N ILE A 308 -18.52 1.40 -8.27
CA ILE A 308 -18.43 0.19 -7.44
C ILE A 308 -16.98 -0.28 -7.35
N MET A 309 -16.29 -0.39 -8.48
CA MET A 309 -14.88 -0.77 -8.53
C MET A 309 -14.04 0.20 -7.68
N PHE A 310 -14.18 1.51 -7.84
CA PHE A 310 -13.44 2.47 -7.01
C PHE A 310 -13.73 2.29 -5.52
N MET A 311 -14.98 2.04 -5.12
CA MET A 311 -15.34 1.84 -3.72
C MET A 311 -14.72 0.58 -3.14
N GLU A 312 -14.79 -0.54 -3.86
CA GLU A 312 -14.22 -1.82 -3.43
C GLU A 312 -12.68 -1.81 -3.45
N GLN A 313 -12.07 -1.00 -4.31
CA GLN A 313 -10.65 -0.68 -4.33
C GLN A 313 -10.27 0.39 -3.29
N LYS A 314 -11.19 0.80 -2.41
CA LYS A 314 -10.94 1.73 -1.30
C LYS A 314 -10.41 3.09 -1.73
N VAL A 315 -10.78 3.53 -2.94
CA VAL A 315 -10.40 4.82 -3.49
C VAL A 315 -11.09 5.95 -2.75
N SER A 316 -10.32 6.99 -2.41
CA SER A 316 -10.83 8.28 -1.95
C SER A 316 -10.75 9.31 -3.06
N PHE A 317 -11.73 10.22 -3.11
CA PHE A 317 -11.73 11.31 -4.08
C PHE A 317 -11.35 12.62 -3.42
N ARG A 318 -10.40 13.35 -4.00
CA ARG A 318 -10.12 14.74 -3.64
C ARG A 318 -11.28 15.63 -4.11
N LYS A 319 -11.57 15.55 -5.41
CA LYS A 319 -12.78 16.05 -6.06
C LYS A 319 -13.29 15.04 -7.07
N ILE A 320 -14.60 15.04 -7.27
CA ILE A 320 -15.30 14.19 -8.22
C ILE A 320 -16.41 14.97 -8.92
N ASP A 321 -16.02 15.73 -9.95
CA ASP A 321 -16.91 16.49 -10.83
C ASP A 321 -17.58 15.57 -11.84
N ALA A 322 -18.35 14.58 -11.35
CA ALA A 322 -19.02 13.58 -12.16
C ALA A 322 -20.52 13.49 -11.88
N LYS A 323 -21.24 12.90 -12.83
CA LYS A 323 -22.61 12.39 -12.68
C LYS A 323 -22.62 10.87 -12.79
N LEU A 324 -23.72 10.22 -12.43
CA LEU A 324 -23.93 8.82 -12.80
C LEU A 324 -24.35 8.75 -14.27
N CYS A 325 -23.77 7.85 -15.06
CA CYS A 325 -24.14 7.69 -16.46
C CYS A 325 -25.56 7.10 -16.61
N GLU A 326 -26.31 7.66 -17.57
CA GLU A 326 -27.65 7.20 -17.95
C GLU A 326 -27.66 6.63 -19.38
N PRO A 327 -28.38 5.51 -19.65
CA PRO A 327 -29.09 4.68 -18.69
C PRO A 327 -28.13 3.89 -17.78
N ILE A 328 -28.55 3.61 -16.54
CA ILE A 328 -27.76 2.82 -15.58
C ILE A 328 -27.67 1.34 -16.01
N THR A 329 -26.63 1.01 -16.77
CA THR A 329 -26.23 -0.37 -17.10
C THR A 329 -25.14 -0.87 -16.16
N THR A 330 -25.16 -2.15 -15.80
CA THR A 330 -24.19 -2.77 -14.89
C THR A 330 -24.13 -4.27 -15.11
N VAL A 331 -22.96 -4.87 -14.90
CA VAL A 331 -22.80 -6.34 -14.79
C VAL A 331 -22.94 -6.85 -13.36
N ASP A 332 -23.08 -5.93 -12.40
CA ASP A 332 -23.26 -6.25 -10.99
C ASP A 332 -24.58 -6.96 -10.73
N THR A 333 -24.53 -8.03 -9.94
CA THR A 333 -25.67 -8.90 -9.66
C THR A 333 -26.50 -8.45 -8.45
N ARG A 334 -26.02 -7.46 -7.69
CA ARG A 334 -26.69 -6.95 -6.50
C ARG A 334 -28.04 -6.34 -6.84
N LYS A 335 -29.03 -6.57 -5.99
CA LYS A 335 -30.38 -6.04 -6.21
C LYS A 335 -30.38 -4.52 -6.09
N ARG A 336 -30.83 -3.85 -7.15
CA ARG A 336 -30.96 -2.39 -7.25
C ARG A 336 -32.38 -1.95 -6.96
N CYS A 337 -32.52 -0.88 -6.18
CA CYS A 337 -33.81 -0.31 -5.84
C CYS A 337 -33.75 1.21 -5.89
N THR A 338 -34.82 1.83 -6.37
CA THR A 338 -35.02 3.28 -6.24
C THR A 338 -35.80 3.56 -4.96
N PHE A 339 -35.25 4.45 -4.14
CA PHE A 339 -35.92 4.90 -2.93
C PHE A 339 -36.91 6.01 -3.25
N TYR A 340 -38.16 5.80 -2.86
CA TYR A 340 -39.20 6.84 -2.81
C TYR A 340 -39.69 7.05 -1.38
N ASN A 341 -39.91 5.96 -0.66
CA ASN A 341 -40.20 5.89 0.77
C ASN A 341 -40.02 4.44 1.25
N LEU A 342 -39.96 4.22 2.57
CA LEU A 342 -39.76 2.89 3.14
C LEU A 342 -40.93 1.92 2.92
N THR A 343 -42.16 2.42 2.82
CA THR A 343 -43.34 1.58 2.55
C THR A 343 -43.27 0.91 1.18
N SER A 344 -42.84 1.63 0.15
CA SER A 344 -42.73 1.16 -1.23
C SER A 344 -41.39 0.47 -1.55
N LEU A 345 -40.34 0.72 -0.75
CA LEU A 345 -39.05 0.07 -0.93
C LEU A 345 -39.22 -1.46 -0.85
N GLU A 346 -38.60 -2.19 -1.77
CA GLU A 346 -38.61 -3.65 -1.72
C GLU A 346 -37.63 -4.16 -0.64
N SER A 347 -37.83 -5.37 -0.13
CA SER A 347 -36.82 -6.03 0.71
C SER A 347 -35.66 -6.58 -0.14
N GLY A 348 -34.49 -6.78 0.47
CA GLY A 348 -33.31 -7.35 -0.20
C GLY A 348 -32.52 -6.38 -1.06
N CYS A 349 -32.79 -5.07 -0.98
CA CYS A 349 -32.10 -4.07 -1.78
C CYS A 349 -30.67 -3.88 -1.28
N GLN A 350 -29.68 -4.17 -2.12
CA GLN A 350 -28.26 -4.01 -1.81
C GLN A 350 -27.68 -2.69 -2.33
N ILE A 351 -28.22 -2.18 -3.44
CA ILE A 351 -27.88 -0.88 -3.99
C ILE A 351 -29.15 -0.02 -4.00
N ILE A 352 -29.14 1.08 -3.27
CA ILE A 352 -30.26 2.00 -3.16
C ILE A 352 -29.92 3.33 -3.86
N PHE A 353 -30.77 3.75 -4.78
CA PHE A 353 -30.69 5.05 -5.45
C PHE A 353 -31.74 6.01 -4.87
N GLY A 354 -31.30 7.15 -4.36
CA GLY A 354 -32.17 8.18 -3.78
C GLY A 354 -31.80 8.53 -2.34
N ASP A 355 -32.37 9.62 -1.85
CA ASP A 355 -32.12 10.09 -0.49
C ASP A 355 -33.04 9.35 0.49
N ILE A 356 -32.45 8.58 1.40
CA ILE A 356 -33.21 7.86 2.43
C ILE A 356 -33.70 8.88 3.45
N LEU A 357 -35.03 8.90 3.64
CA LEU A 357 -35.69 9.59 4.75
C LEU A 357 -36.38 8.53 5.62
N VAL A 358 -36.07 8.55 6.91
CA VAL A 358 -36.75 7.77 7.94
C VAL A 358 -37.41 8.73 8.91
N THR A 359 -38.73 8.65 9.04
CA THR A 359 -39.49 9.53 9.93
C THR A 359 -40.51 8.79 10.77
N TYR A 360 -41.32 9.53 11.52
CA TYR A 360 -42.37 8.99 12.36
C TYR A 360 -43.33 8.08 11.57
N GLY A 361 -43.49 6.84 12.02
CA GLY A 361 -44.35 5.83 11.39
C GLY A 361 -43.61 4.85 10.48
N ASP A 362 -42.34 5.11 10.15
CA ASP A 362 -41.54 4.24 9.29
C ASP A 362 -40.90 3.06 10.03
N GLU A 363 -41.00 3.00 11.37
CA GLU A 363 -40.25 2.06 12.20
C GLU A 363 -40.54 0.59 11.88
N SER A 364 -41.74 0.28 11.39
CA SER A 364 -42.11 -1.07 10.96
C SER A 364 -41.46 -1.51 9.64
N PHE A 365 -40.90 -0.57 8.88
CA PHE A 365 -40.34 -0.78 7.54
C PHE A 365 -38.82 -0.66 7.47
N VAL A 366 -38.15 -0.16 8.51
CA VAL A 366 -36.68 0.07 8.50
C VAL A 366 -35.86 -1.19 8.23
N ASN A 367 -36.40 -2.38 8.55
CA ASN A 367 -35.75 -3.66 8.23
C ASN A 367 -35.52 -3.87 6.73
N LYS A 368 -36.20 -3.15 5.84
CA LYS A 368 -35.94 -3.20 4.39
C LYS A 368 -34.58 -2.62 4.00
N LEU A 369 -33.95 -1.87 4.90
CA LEU A 369 -32.60 -1.33 4.73
C LEU A 369 -31.51 -2.32 5.17
N SER A 370 -31.87 -3.47 5.75
CA SER A 370 -30.90 -4.38 6.37
C SER A 370 -29.87 -4.92 5.39
N ASP A 371 -30.21 -5.06 4.11
CA ASP A 371 -29.30 -5.61 3.11
C ASP A 371 -28.56 -4.53 2.31
N ALA A 372 -28.80 -3.25 2.61
CA ALA A 372 -28.23 -2.14 1.86
C ALA A 372 -26.72 -2.05 2.08
N GLU A 373 -25.94 -2.17 1.00
CA GLU A 373 -24.49 -2.05 1.00
C GLU A 373 -24.03 -0.71 0.41
N PHE A 374 -24.72 -0.23 -0.63
CA PHE A 374 -24.46 1.04 -1.31
C PHE A 374 -25.67 1.96 -1.25
N LEU A 375 -25.46 3.20 -0.84
CA LEU A 375 -26.43 4.28 -0.91
C LEU A 375 -25.95 5.36 -1.88
N PHE A 376 -26.61 5.48 -3.03
CA PHE A 376 -26.44 6.59 -3.97
C PHE A 376 -27.42 7.73 -3.61
N GLY A 377 -27.09 8.47 -2.55
CA GLY A 377 -27.92 9.54 -2.00
C GLY A 377 -27.51 9.89 -0.56
N THR A 378 -28.31 10.73 0.10
CA THR A 378 -28.10 11.11 1.51
C THR A 378 -28.92 10.26 2.47
N LEU A 379 -28.52 10.20 3.74
CA LEU A 379 -29.29 9.56 4.82
C LEU A 379 -29.84 10.61 5.79
N LYS A 380 -31.16 10.62 6.00
CA LYS A 380 -31.81 11.46 7.01
C LYS A 380 -32.75 10.64 7.88
N ILE A 381 -32.57 10.74 9.19
CA ILE A 381 -33.51 10.19 10.18
C ILE A 381 -34.01 11.38 11.00
N GLU A 382 -35.30 11.69 10.85
CA GLU A 382 -35.91 12.85 11.50
C GLU A 382 -37.21 12.52 12.22
N ASN A 383 -37.39 13.01 13.45
CA ASN A 383 -38.60 12.79 14.24
C ASN A 383 -39.01 11.32 14.39
N ALA A 384 -38.08 10.38 14.20
CA ALA A 384 -38.33 8.96 14.33
C ALA A 384 -38.29 8.54 15.79
N THR A 385 -39.02 7.47 16.13
CA THR A 385 -39.04 6.90 17.48
C THR A 385 -38.00 5.79 17.68
N LEU A 386 -37.07 5.67 16.74
CA LEU A 386 -36.01 4.66 16.70
C LEU A 386 -34.98 4.90 17.81
N GLU A 387 -34.56 3.81 18.46
CA GLU A 387 -33.51 3.85 19.47
C GLU A 387 -32.11 3.76 18.86
N THR A 388 -31.94 3.01 17.76
CA THR A 388 -30.64 2.76 17.12
C THR A 388 -30.75 2.72 15.60
N THR A 389 -29.60 2.66 14.92
CA THR A 389 -29.47 2.53 13.45
C THR A 389 -29.01 1.14 13.00
N ASN A 390 -29.21 0.10 13.82
CA ASN A 390 -28.68 -1.25 13.55
C ASN A 390 -29.19 -1.89 12.24
N TYR A 391 -30.32 -1.45 11.70
CA TYR A 391 -30.83 -1.87 10.38
C TYR A 391 -30.00 -1.33 9.20
N LEU A 392 -28.98 -0.48 9.45
CA LEU A 392 -27.97 -0.04 8.48
C LEU A 392 -26.63 -0.74 8.71
N TYR A 393 -26.61 -1.88 9.41
CA TYR A 393 -25.37 -2.58 9.77
C TYR A 393 -24.47 -2.86 8.56
N TYR A 394 -25.04 -3.23 7.41
CA TYR A 394 -24.30 -3.60 6.20
C TYR A 394 -24.01 -2.43 5.25
N LEU A 395 -24.43 -1.21 5.59
CA LEU A 395 -24.16 -0.03 4.76
C LEU A 395 -22.66 0.25 4.75
N LYS A 396 -22.00 -0.01 3.61
CA LYS A 396 -20.55 0.12 3.43
C LYS A 396 -20.17 1.43 2.77
N TYR A 397 -20.99 1.91 1.83
CA TYR A 397 -20.64 3.03 0.98
C TYR A 397 -21.81 4.00 0.83
N ILE A 398 -21.52 5.30 1.01
CA ILE A 398 -22.45 6.39 0.72
C ILE A 398 -21.85 7.25 -0.39
N VAL A 399 -22.58 7.41 -1.49
CA VAL A 399 -22.11 8.11 -2.70
C VAL A 399 -23.06 9.28 -3.01
N VAL A 400 -22.57 10.51 -2.84
CA VAL A 400 -23.30 11.76 -3.05
C VAL A 400 -22.62 12.58 -4.15
N LEU A 401 -23.06 12.37 -5.39
CA LEU A 401 -22.52 13.07 -6.59
C LEU A 401 -23.17 14.43 -6.86
N LYS A 402 -24.12 14.86 -6.02
CA LYS A 402 -24.74 16.20 -6.06
C LYS A 402 -24.21 17.06 -4.93
N GLU A 403 -24.34 18.38 -5.06
CA GLU A 403 -24.06 19.26 -3.92
C GLU A 403 -25.07 18.99 -2.80
N SER A 404 -24.55 18.72 -1.61
CA SER A 404 -25.34 18.52 -0.39
C SER A 404 -24.60 19.14 0.78
N GLU A 405 -25.33 19.87 1.62
CA GLU A 405 -24.79 20.46 2.85
C GLU A 405 -24.49 19.38 3.89
N TYR A 406 -25.37 18.38 3.99
CA TYR A 406 -25.25 17.26 4.92
C TYR A 406 -25.41 15.93 4.20
N ILE A 407 -24.50 14.99 4.46
CA ILE A 407 -24.52 13.64 3.91
C ILE A 407 -25.36 12.68 4.77
N ILE A 408 -25.33 12.90 6.08
CA ILE A 408 -26.04 12.14 7.11
C ILE A 408 -26.65 13.14 8.08
N GLN A 409 -27.90 12.93 8.44
CA GLN A 409 -28.64 13.79 9.35
C GLN A 409 -29.42 12.94 10.37
N TYR A 410 -29.20 13.21 11.65
CA TYR A 410 -29.99 12.69 12.76
C TYR A 410 -30.63 13.88 13.48
N VAL A 411 -31.92 14.12 13.24
CA VAL A 411 -32.60 15.34 13.69
C VAL A 411 -33.84 15.02 14.54
N SER A 412 -33.94 15.58 15.74
CA SER A 412 -35.16 15.52 16.56
C SER A 412 -35.65 14.10 16.90
N ASN A 413 -34.75 13.11 16.99
CA ASN A 413 -35.08 11.74 17.36
C ASN A 413 -34.96 11.56 18.88
N ASN A 414 -36.08 11.74 19.59
CA ASN A 414 -36.09 11.73 21.06
C ASN A 414 -35.63 10.42 21.68
N ASN A 415 -35.82 9.28 21.01
CA ASN A 415 -35.47 7.97 21.54
C ASN A 415 -34.07 7.50 21.10
N LEU A 416 -33.44 8.18 20.15
CA LEU A 416 -32.18 7.75 19.56
C LEU A 416 -31.07 7.79 20.60
N VAL A 417 -30.53 6.62 20.95
CA VAL A 417 -29.44 6.48 21.92
C VAL A 417 -28.07 6.37 21.26
N GLY A 418 -28.00 5.88 20.02
CA GLY A 418 -26.77 5.74 19.24
C GLY A 418 -27.04 5.53 17.76
N ALA A 419 -26.13 5.99 16.90
CA ALA A 419 -26.36 6.05 15.45
C ALA A 419 -25.18 5.49 14.64
N ARG A 420 -24.57 4.43 15.16
CA ARG A 420 -23.38 3.81 14.57
C ARG A 420 -23.68 3.18 13.22
N LEU A 421 -22.76 3.36 12.27
CA LEU A 421 -22.72 2.68 10.97
C LEU A 421 -21.48 1.78 10.93
N PRO A 422 -21.54 0.58 11.51
CA PRO A 422 -20.34 -0.21 11.83
C PRO A 422 -19.58 -0.74 10.61
N SER A 423 -20.24 -0.95 9.47
CA SER A 423 -19.59 -1.43 8.25
C SER A 423 -19.22 -0.31 7.27
N LEU A 424 -19.48 0.96 7.61
CA LEU A 424 -19.23 2.08 6.72
C LEU A 424 -17.73 2.25 6.48
N ASP A 425 -17.27 1.94 5.27
CA ASP A 425 -15.87 1.95 4.88
C ASP A 425 -15.50 3.21 4.07
N ASN A 426 -16.47 3.84 3.38
CA ASN A 426 -16.18 5.04 2.58
C ASN A 426 -17.41 5.94 2.37
N ILE A 427 -17.15 7.25 2.27
CA ILE A 427 -18.15 8.25 1.85
C ILE A 427 -17.60 9.08 0.70
N VAL A 428 -18.29 9.10 -0.43
CA VAL A 428 -17.92 9.90 -1.59
C VAL A 428 -18.82 11.11 -1.71
N THR A 429 -18.21 12.27 -1.81
CA THR A 429 -18.87 13.55 -2.07
C THR A 429 -18.14 14.28 -3.19
N ARG A 430 -18.83 15.15 -3.93
CA ARG A 430 -18.21 16.00 -4.98
C ARG A 430 -16.92 16.70 -4.52
N ASN A 431 -16.92 17.18 -3.28
CA ASN A 431 -15.75 17.76 -2.63
C ASN A 431 -15.51 17.02 -1.31
N HIS A 432 -14.30 16.52 -1.07
CA HIS A 432 -13.93 15.86 0.19
C HIS A 432 -14.25 16.70 1.44
N GLN A 433 -14.18 18.04 1.33
CA GLN A 433 -14.48 18.97 2.43
C GLN A 433 -15.98 19.09 2.73
N SER A 434 -16.88 18.58 1.86
CA SER A 434 -18.34 18.68 2.04
C SER A 434 -18.94 17.46 2.76
N ARG A 435 -18.11 16.65 3.42
CA ARG A 435 -18.54 15.45 4.16
C ARG A 435 -19.04 15.83 5.55
N THR A 436 -20.23 16.43 5.65
CA THR A 436 -20.77 16.91 6.94
C THR A 436 -21.92 16.03 7.46
N VAL A 437 -21.82 15.60 8.72
CA VAL A 437 -22.86 14.90 9.47
C VAL A 437 -23.51 15.86 10.46
N LEU A 438 -24.83 16.00 10.39
CA LEU A 438 -25.61 16.84 11.32
C LEU A 438 -26.29 15.96 12.39
N ILE A 439 -26.05 16.29 13.66
CA ILE A 439 -26.72 15.66 14.80
C ILE A 439 -27.32 16.75 15.68
N GLN A 440 -28.65 16.88 15.70
CA GLN A 440 -29.34 17.97 16.37
C GLN A 440 -30.68 17.53 16.98
N GLY A 441 -31.03 18.05 18.15
CA GLY A 441 -32.32 17.80 18.79
C GLY A 441 -32.53 16.35 19.25
N ASN A 442 -31.47 15.56 19.48
CA ASN A 442 -31.59 14.17 19.95
C ASN A 442 -31.22 14.09 21.45
N PRO A 443 -32.14 14.33 22.39
CA PRO A 443 -31.82 14.50 23.83
C PRO A 443 -31.26 13.25 24.50
N ASN A 444 -31.60 12.04 24.03
CA ASN A 444 -31.12 10.78 24.59
C ASN A 444 -29.87 10.22 23.89
N TYR A 445 -29.35 10.95 22.89
CA TYR A 445 -28.22 10.52 22.10
C TYR A 445 -26.94 10.57 22.94
N ALA A 446 -26.34 9.39 23.14
CA ALA A 446 -25.18 9.20 23.99
C ALA A 446 -24.22 8.21 23.34
N ASP A 447 -23.67 8.58 22.17
CA ASP A 447 -22.60 7.80 21.54
C ASP A 447 -21.29 8.04 22.31
N SER A 448 -21.19 7.41 23.47
CA SER A 448 -19.93 7.16 24.14
C SER A 448 -19.82 5.68 24.42
N VAL A 449 -18.76 5.08 23.87
CA VAL A 449 -18.17 3.80 24.31
C VAL A 449 -17.64 3.90 25.77
N LEU A 450 -18.05 4.92 26.54
CA LEU A 450 -17.73 5.08 27.96
C LEU A 450 -19.01 5.25 28.79
N PRO A 451 -19.11 4.63 29.98
CA PRO A 451 -20.31 4.67 30.81
C PRO A 451 -20.67 6.11 31.23
N ARG A 452 -21.97 6.36 31.44
CA ARG A 452 -22.65 7.59 31.90
C ARG A 452 -22.17 8.16 33.26
N ALA A 453 -20.87 8.21 33.54
CA ALA A 453 -20.35 8.69 34.81
C ALA A 453 -20.13 10.21 34.85
N VAL A 454 -20.23 10.93 33.73
CA VAL A 454 -19.99 12.38 33.71
C VAL A 454 -20.97 13.05 32.75
N ASN A 455 -21.65 14.10 33.20
CA ASN A 455 -22.53 14.99 32.42
C ASN A 455 -21.74 15.77 31.35
N LYS A 456 -21.11 15.07 30.40
CA LYS A 456 -20.41 15.66 29.25
C LYS A 456 -21.14 15.30 27.96
N PRO A 457 -21.19 16.19 26.96
CA PRO A 457 -21.81 15.88 25.67
C PRO A 457 -21.02 14.79 24.93
N ALA A 458 -21.68 14.08 24.00
CA ALA A 458 -21.08 12.96 23.27
C ALA A 458 -19.93 13.43 22.37
N ASN A 459 -18.83 12.65 22.33
CA ASN A 459 -17.73 12.92 21.41
C ASN A 459 -18.03 12.29 20.04
N CYS A 460 -18.68 13.07 19.16
CA CYS A 460 -19.04 12.63 17.81
C CYS A 460 -17.82 12.28 16.94
N SER A 461 -16.60 12.73 17.27
CA SER A 461 -15.40 12.42 16.49
C SER A 461 -14.97 10.95 16.51
N LEU A 462 -15.48 10.16 17.46
CA LEU A 462 -15.19 8.73 17.62
C LEU A 462 -16.18 7.80 16.92
N MET A 463 -17.17 8.37 16.22
CA MET A 463 -18.31 7.67 15.63
C MET A 463 -17.96 6.81 14.41
N ILE A 464 -16.95 7.21 13.65
CA ILE A 464 -16.45 6.47 12.51
C ILE A 464 -14.93 6.50 12.64
N GLU A 465 -14.27 5.33 12.58
CA GLU A 465 -12.82 5.24 12.64
C GLU A 465 -12.19 6.29 11.72
N THR A 466 -11.18 6.99 12.22
CA THR A 466 -10.56 8.18 11.61
C THR A 466 -9.71 7.85 10.37
N THR A 467 -10.19 6.94 9.54
CA THR A 467 -9.59 6.68 8.23
C THR A 467 -9.97 7.80 7.27
N PHE A 468 -9.06 8.15 6.37
CA PHE A 468 -9.27 9.18 5.35
C PHE A 468 -10.52 8.96 4.46
N ARG A 469 -10.97 7.70 4.32
CA ARG A 469 -12.17 7.32 3.56
C ARG A 469 -13.48 7.75 4.22
N THR A 470 -13.49 7.75 5.55
CA THR A 470 -14.65 8.02 6.38
C THR A 470 -14.55 9.32 7.18
N ALA A 471 -13.48 10.08 6.96
CA ALA A 471 -13.28 11.39 7.58
C ALA A 471 -14.45 12.33 7.21
N VAL A 472 -15.20 12.75 8.23
CA VAL A 472 -16.38 13.62 8.12
C VAL A 472 -16.29 14.73 9.17
N ASN A 473 -16.92 15.87 8.89
CA ASN A 473 -17.14 16.94 9.85
C ASN A 473 -18.46 16.69 10.59
N TYR A 474 -18.45 16.70 11.92
CA TYR A 474 -19.67 16.57 12.73
C TYR A 474 -20.11 17.93 13.23
N VAL A 475 -21.39 18.27 13.04
CA VAL A 475 -21.97 19.54 13.47
C VAL A 475 -23.33 19.33 14.16
N GLY A 476 -23.77 20.32 14.92
CA GLY A 476 -25.05 20.33 15.62
C GLY A 476 -24.90 20.30 17.15
N GLU A 477 -25.95 20.71 17.86
CA GLU A 477 -25.91 20.92 19.33
C GLU A 477 -25.57 19.66 20.14
N ASN A 478 -25.76 18.47 19.54
CA ASN A 478 -25.43 17.20 20.16
C ASN A 478 -23.92 16.87 20.09
N CYS A 479 -23.13 17.61 19.31
CA CYS A 479 -21.68 17.42 19.15
C CYS A 479 -20.90 18.60 19.74
N VAL A 480 -19.82 18.33 20.48
CA VAL A 480 -18.90 19.39 20.95
C VAL A 480 -17.86 19.64 19.86
N GLU A 481 -17.71 20.90 19.43
CA GLU A 481 -16.54 21.34 18.66
C GLU A 481 -15.29 21.28 19.56
N GLU A 482 -14.44 20.27 19.38
CA GLU A 482 -13.02 20.45 19.69
C GLU A 482 -12.28 20.72 18.36
N ASN A 483 -11.80 21.95 18.23
CA ASN A 483 -10.91 22.42 17.17
C ASN A 483 -9.90 21.35 16.73
N SER A 484 -10.13 20.71 15.58
CA SER A 484 -9.16 19.80 14.96
C SER A 484 -8.09 20.57 14.17
N GLY A 485 -7.38 21.44 14.88
CA GLY A 485 -6.00 21.78 14.54
C GLY A 485 -5.07 20.75 15.19
N ILE A 486 -5.20 19.47 14.83
CA ILE A 486 -4.25 18.43 15.26
C ILE A 486 -3.63 17.84 14.01
N VAL A 487 -2.44 18.35 13.70
CA VAL A 487 -1.44 17.70 12.86
C VAL A 487 -1.32 16.25 13.32
N ALA A 488 -1.48 15.30 12.41
CA ALA A 488 -1.37 13.87 12.65
C ALA A 488 -0.01 13.55 13.32
N GLY A 489 -0.02 13.49 14.66
CA GLY A 489 1.02 12.86 15.44
C GLY A 489 0.77 11.37 15.41
N TYR A 490 1.56 10.65 14.63
CA TYR A 490 1.62 9.20 14.60
C TYR A 490 1.61 8.64 16.03
N MET A 491 0.59 7.85 16.36
CA MET A 491 0.61 7.05 17.58
C MET A 491 1.69 5.98 17.39
N LEU A 492 2.84 6.19 18.02
CA LEU A 492 3.80 5.14 18.33
C LEU A 492 3.07 4.07 19.13
N SER A 493 2.89 2.90 18.52
CA SER A 493 2.43 1.70 19.18
C SER A 493 3.32 1.41 20.39
N VAL A 494 2.76 1.59 21.58
CA VAL A 494 3.35 1.12 22.83
C VAL A 494 3.40 -0.40 22.76
N ILE A 495 4.59 -0.95 22.53
CA ILE A 495 4.89 -2.37 22.75
C ILE A 495 4.79 -2.60 24.26
N LEU A 496 3.69 -3.23 24.69
CA LEU A 496 3.62 -3.85 26.01
C LEU A 496 4.53 -5.08 25.99
N VAL A 497 5.65 -4.96 26.71
CA VAL A 497 6.48 -6.10 27.11
C VAL A 497 5.72 -6.90 28.17
N LEU A 498 5.48 -8.18 27.89
CA LEU A 498 5.29 -9.23 28.89
C LEU A 498 6.17 -10.42 28.54
#